data_AF-A0A660SCY7-F1
#
_entry.id   AF-A0A660SCY7-F1
#
_cell.length_a   1.000
_cell.length_b   1.000
_cell.length_c   1.000
_cell.angle_alpha   90.00
_cell.angle_beta   90.00
_cell.angle_gamma   90.00
#
_symmetry.space_group_name_H-M   'P 1'
#
loop_
_entity.id
_entity.type
_entity.pdbx_description
1 polymer ?
#
loop_
_entity_poly.entity_id
_entity_poly.type
_entity_poly.pdbx_seq_one_letter_code
_entity_poly.pdbx_strand_id
1 'polypeptide(L)'
;MRRRIEQNNSRLKKTVIIKSKDIDKAIFKALDRLKIKRVKANVKVEEIVKKRFIFLKEKNNRIIVSVKSDEEYLVESLERFLKSLDIKYNNINYSIKNNSIVLTIEEPKTREKLIGKHGKTIRSLEYLMNKIAQSNYIKYNIIITNECRKSVLASK
;
A
#
# COMPACT_ATOMS: atom_id res chain seq x y z
N MET A 1 34.92 -24.19 -9.22
CA MET A 1 33.84 -24.21 -8.19
C MET A 1 33.06 -22.90 -8.29
N ARG A 2 31.97 -22.87 -9.07
CA ARG A 2 31.17 -21.66 -9.33
C ARG A 2 30.28 -21.37 -8.12
N ARG A 3 30.63 -20.39 -7.28
CA ARG A 3 29.75 -19.92 -6.22
C ARG A 3 28.55 -19.21 -6.86
N ARG A 4 27.40 -19.88 -6.76
CA ARG A 4 26.08 -19.31 -7.03
C ARG A 4 25.96 -18.02 -6.20
N ILE A 5 25.93 -16.90 -6.90
CA ILE A 5 25.47 -15.62 -6.36
C ILE A 5 23.97 -15.82 -6.15
N GLU A 6 23.60 -16.24 -4.95
CA GLU A 6 22.21 -16.19 -4.51
C GLU A 6 21.77 -14.73 -4.57
N GLN A 7 20.87 -14.48 -5.50
CA GLN A 7 20.16 -13.23 -5.66
C GLN A 7 19.30 -13.01 -4.41
N ASN A 8 19.91 -12.44 -3.37
CA ASN A 8 19.19 -11.78 -2.30
C ASN A 8 18.49 -10.56 -2.91
N ASN A 9 17.29 -10.79 -3.44
CA ASN A 9 16.35 -9.82 -3.99
C ASN A 9 15.75 -8.92 -2.87
N SER A 10 16.61 -8.34 -2.03
CA SER A 10 16.28 -7.26 -1.13
C SER A 10 16.33 -5.96 -1.92
N ARG A 11 15.25 -5.65 -2.65
CA ARG A 11 15.01 -4.32 -3.23
C ARG A 11 15.00 -3.29 -2.08
N LEU A 12 16.14 -2.64 -1.84
CA LEU A 12 16.22 -1.53 -0.88
C LEU A 12 15.18 -0.48 -1.28
N LYS A 13 14.14 -0.29 -0.46
CA LYS A 13 13.13 0.74 -0.67
C LYS A 13 13.84 2.08 -0.76
N LYS A 14 13.74 2.76 -1.91
CA LYS A 14 14.28 4.12 -2.09
C LYS A 14 13.69 5.00 -1.00
N THR A 15 14.56 5.52 -0.14
CA THR A 15 14.18 6.28 1.06
C THR A 15 15.00 7.56 1.10
N VAL A 16 14.33 8.68 1.36
CA VAL A 16 14.94 10.00 1.53
C VAL A 16 14.65 10.47 2.95
N ILE A 17 15.70 10.92 3.64
CA ILE A 17 15.61 11.43 5.01
C ILE A 17 15.99 12.92 4.97
N ILE A 18 15.10 13.78 5.47
CA ILE A 18 15.31 15.23 5.52
C ILE A 18 15.07 15.70 6.95
N LYS A 19 15.94 16.59 7.45
CA LYS A 19 15.75 17.28 8.73
C LYS A 19 15.26 18.69 8.43
N SER A 20 14.12 19.09 9.00
CA SER A 20 13.51 20.41 8.78
C SER A 20 12.56 20.79 9.91
N LYS A 21 12.39 22.09 10.17
CA LYS A 21 11.30 22.60 11.03
C LYS A 21 9.96 22.51 10.31
N ASP A 22 9.96 22.90 9.05
CA ASP A 22 8.81 22.85 8.14
C ASP A 22 8.68 21.45 7.55
N ILE A 23 7.61 20.75 7.94
CA ILE A 23 7.32 19.37 7.55
C ILE A 23 6.87 19.31 6.08
N ASP A 24 5.99 20.22 5.65
CA ASP A 24 5.39 20.19 4.32
C ASP A 24 6.43 20.49 3.24
N LYS A 25 7.28 21.49 3.47
CA LYS A 25 8.41 21.79 2.57
C LYS A 25 9.40 20.63 2.47
N ALA A 26 9.65 19.93 3.58
CA ALA A 26 10.52 18.77 3.58
C ALA A 26 9.90 17.59 2.82
N ILE A 27 8.60 17.36 2.98
CA ILE A 27 7.86 16.35 2.22
C ILE A 27 7.93 16.67 0.73
N PHE A 28 7.62 17.90 0.32
CA PHE A 28 7.63 18.30 -1.09
C PHE A 28 9.01 18.07 -1.72
N LYS A 29 10.08 18.50 -1.02
CA LYS A 29 11.46 18.28 -1.46
C LYS A 29 11.85 16.79 -1.55
N ALA A 30 11.33 15.96 -0.65
CA ALA A 30 11.58 14.52 -0.68
C ALA A 30 10.84 13.83 -1.85
N LEU A 31 9.60 14.23 -2.13
CA LEU A 31 8.80 13.70 -3.24
C LEU A 31 9.44 14.06 -4.59
N ASP A 32 9.89 15.31 -4.73
CA ASP A 32 10.58 15.79 -5.93
C ASP A 32 11.87 15.00 -6.19
N ARG A 33 12.70 14.80 -5.15
CA ARG A 33 13.90 13.96 -5.23
C ARG A 33 13.61 12.51 -5.62
N LEU A 34 12.52 11.94 -5.11
CA LEU A 34 12.11 10.58 -5.43
C LEU A 34 11.39 10.47 -6.78
N LYS A 35 10.99 11.59 -7.38
CA LYS A 35 10.16 11.68 -8.60
C LYS A 35 8.88 10.83 -8.50
N ILE A 36 8.22 10.88 -7.35
CA ILE A 36 6.97 10.15 -7.10
C ILE A 36 5.82 11.08 -6.72
N LYS A 37 4.60 10.64 -6.99
CA LYS A 37 3.38 11.27 -6.46
C LYS A 37 3.27 10.99 -4.96
N ARG A 38 2.69 11.94 -4.21
CA ARG A 38 2.41 11.81 -2.76
C ARG A 38 1.71 10.50 -2.40
N VAL A 39 0.78 10.03 -3.24
CA VAL A 39 -0.02 8.81 -3.01
C VAL A 39 0.83 7.54 -2.93
N LYS A 40 1.96 7.51 -3.65
CA LYS A 40 2.95 6.42 -3.67
C LYS A 40 4.04 6.57 -2.59
N ALA A 41 3.93 7.57 -1.71
CA ALA A 41 4.90 7.81 -0.66
C ALA A 41 4.39 7.31 0.70
N ASN A 42 5.25 6.61 1.43
CA ASN A 42 5.10 6.40 2.86
C ASN A 42 5.92 7.47 3.59
N VAL A 43 5.31 8.17 4.55
CA VAL A 43 5.94 9.29 5.25
C VAL A 43 5.86 9.08 6.74
N LYS A 44 7.05 9.02 7.36
CA LYS A 44 7.22 8.97 8.81
C LYS A 44 7.85 10.28 9.27
N VAL A 45 7.26 10.90 10.28
CA VAL A 45 7.79 12.12 10.90
C VAL A 45 8.19 11.80 12.34
N GLU A 46 9.44 12.07 12.68
CA GLU A 46 9.99 11.88 14.03
C GLU A 46 10.46 13.24 14.58
N GLU A 47 9.93 13.67 15.73
CA GLU A 47 10.40 14.90 16.37
C GLU A 47 11.79 14.69 16.97
N ILE A 48 12.74 15.57 16.64
CA ILE A 48 14.08 15.62 17.20
C ILE A 48 14.23 16.94 17.96
N VAL A 49 14.26 16.85 19.27
CA VAL A 49 14.62 17.98 20.13
C VAL A 49 16.13 17.98 20.33
N LYS A 50 16.84 18.97 19.76
CA LYS A 50 18.26 19.19 20.06
C LYS A 50 18.40 20.28 21.12
N LYS A 51 19.03 19.95 22.24
CA LYS A 51 19.48 20.96 23.23
C LYS A 51 20.74 21.63 22.66
N ARG A 52 20.70 22.93 22.38
CA ARG A 52 21.87 23.69 21.92
C ARG A 52 22.47 24.58 23.02
N PHE A 53 21.71 24.97 24.03
CA PHE A 53 22.17 25.65 25.25
C PHE A 53 21.23 25.36 26.43
N ILE A 54 21.66 25.64 27.67
CA ILE A 54 20.94 25.34 28.93
C ILE A 54 19.47 25.80 28.92
N PHE A 55 19.13 26.85 28.17
CA PHE A 55 17.76 27.38 28.04
C PHE A 55 17.16 27.35 26.62
N LEU A 56 17.91 26.99 25.57
CA LEU A 56 17.41 27.03 24.19
C LEU A 56 17.24 25.61 23.61
N LYS A 57 15.98 25.20 23.50
CA LYS A 57 15.57 23.95 22.83
C LYS A 57 15.24 24.26 21.37
N GLU A 58 15.94 23.63 20.43
CA GLU A 58 15.59 23.71 19.01
C GLU A 58 14.82 22.45 18.61
N LYS A 59 13.55 22.63 18.25
CA LYS A 59 12.70 21.56 17.69
C LYS A 59 12.94 21.46 16.20
N ASN A 60 13.37 20.29 15.75
CA ASN A 60 13.45 19.94 14.33
C ASN A 60 12.73 18.61 14.13
N ASN A 61 12.25 18.36 12.91
CA ASN A 61 11.64 17.09 12.56
C ASN A 61 12.60 16.31 11.67
N ARG A 62 12.66 14.99 11.84
CA ARG A 62 13.24 14.04 10.89
C ARG A 62 12.09 13.45 10.08
N ILE A 63 11.99 13.86 8.83
CA ILE A 63 11.02 13.37 7.88
C ILE A 63 11.69 12.27 7.06
N ILE A 64 11.11 11.08 7.09
CA ILE A 64 11.55 9.90 6.32
C ILE A 64 10.46 9.63 5.29
N VAL A 65 10.81 9.72 4.01
CA VAL A 65 9.90 9.45 2.90
C VAL A 65 10.43 8.25 2.12
N SER A 66 9.62 7.21 1.97
CA SER A 66 9.95 6.02 1.19
C SER A 66 8.90 5.75 0.13
N VAL A 67 9.29 5.03 -0.92
CA VAL A 67 8.37 4.60 -1.99
C VAL A 67 7.59 3.38 -1.53
N LYS A 68 6.25 3.43 -1.62
CA LYS A 68 5.38 2.26 -1.39
C LYS A 68 5.65 1.19 -2.44
N SER A 69 5.64 -0.07 -2.02
CA SER A 69 5.62 -1.19 -2.99
C SER A 69 4.31 -1.16 -3.78
N ASP A 70 4.27 -1.88 -4.92
CA ASP A 70 3.02 -2.02 -5.69
C ASP A 70 1.94 -2.72 -4.86
N GLU A 71 2.32 -3.73 -4.08
CA GLU A 71 1.45 -4.40 -3.11
C GLU A 71 0.86 -3.41 -2.10
N GLU A 72 1.70 -2.66 -1.37
CA GLU A 72 1.24 -1.69 -0.36
C GLU A 72 0.28 -0.67 -0.98
N TYR A 73 0.62 -0.17 -2.17
CA TYR A 73 -0.19 0.82 -2.86
C TYR A 73 -1.55 0.27 -3.33
N LEU A 74 -1.56 -0.93 -3.90
CA LEU A 74 -2.78 -1.56 -4.42
C LEU A 74 -3.70 -2.04 -3.31
N VAL A 75 -3.15 -2.66 -2.25
CA VAL A 75 -3.92 -3.07 -1.07
C VAL A 75 -4.58 -1.84 -0.46
N GLU A 76 -3.82 -0.80 -0.08
CA GLU A 76 -4.38 0.41 0.53
C GLU A 76 -5.43 1.11 -0.37
N SER A 77 -5.25 1.06 -1.70
CA SER A 77 -6.23 1.59 -2.63
C SER A 77 -7.54 0.81 -2.60
N LEU A 78 -7.48 -0.52 -2.57
CA LEU A 78 -8.67 -1.37 -2.44
C LEU A 78 -9.34 -1.20 -1.07
N GLU A 79 -8.56 -1.13 0.01
CA GLU A 79 -9.09 -0.89 1.37
C GLU A 79 -9.92 0.40 1.45
N ARG A 80 -9.48 1.47 0.78
CA ARG A 80 -10.23 2.74 0.72
C ARG A 80 -11.59 2.58 0.04
N PHE A 81 -11.66 1.81 -1.06
CA PHE A 81 -12.94 1.52 -1.72
C PHE A 81 -13.84 0.64 -0.85
N LEU A 82 -13.30 -0.41 -0.23
CA LEU A 82 -14.08 -1.28 0.67
C LEU A 82 -14.63 -0.48 1.85
N LYS A 83 -13.81 0.41 2.43
CA LYS A 83 -14.23 1.32 3.49
C LYS A 83 -15.34 2.27 3.05
N SER A 84 -15.22 2.88 1.85
CA SER A 84 -16.27 3.77 1.33
C SER A 84 -17.59 3.07 1.04
N LEU A 85 -17.55 1.74 0.81
CA LEU A 85 -18.72 0.89 0.60
C LEU A 85 -19.25 0.26 1.89
N ASP A 86 -18.63 0.56 3.05
CA ASP A 86 -18.92 -0.07 4.35
C ASP A 86 -18.84 -1.62 4.30
N ILE A 87 -17.84 -2.14 3.56
CA ILE A 87 -17.55 -3.56 3.47
C ILE A 87 -16.43 -3.88 4.45
N LYS A 88 -16.78 -4.60 5.52
CA LYS A 88 -15.79 -5.13 6.48
C LYS A 88 -15.19 -6.43 5.94
N TYR A 89 -13.89 -6.60 6.12
CA TYR A 89 -13.11 -7.77 5.70
C TYR A 89 -12.08 -8.11 6.78
N ASN A 90 -11.49 -9.31 6.73
CA ASN A 90 -10.42 -9.71 7.65
C ASN A 90 -9.05 -9.25 7.14
N ASN A 91 -8.73 -9.60 5.90
CA ASN A 91 -7.46 -9.28 5.26
C ASN A 91 -7.62 -9.14 3.74
N ILE A 92 -6.67 -8.48 3.08
CA ILE A 92 -6.51 -8.50 1.63
C ILE A 92 -5.18 -9.16 1.31
N ASN A 93 -5.21 -10.32 0.68
CA ASN A 93 -4.01 -11.02 0.27
C ASN A 93 -3.57 -10.57 -1.12
N TYR A 94 -2.29 -10.27 -1.29
CA TYR A 94 -1.68 -9.92 -2.56
C TYR A 94 -0.89 -11.11 -3.11
N SER A 95 -1.15 -11.49 -4.35
CA SER A 95 -0.34 -12.49 -5.04
C SER A 95 -0.18 -12.18 -6.52
N ILE A 96 0.91 -12.66 -7.12
CA ILE A 96 1.12 -12.58 -8.57
C ILE A 96 0.89 -13.98 -9.14
N LYS A 97 -0.11 -14.12 -10.03
CA LYS A 97 -0.48 -15.38 -10.68
C LYS A 97 -0.75 -15.13 -12.16
N ASN A 98 -0.20 -15.97 -13.04
CA ASN A 98 -0.46 -15.92 -14.49
C ASN A 98 -0.37 -14.51 -15.10
N ASN A 99 0.72 -13.79 -14.80
CA ASN A 99 0.93 -12.41 -15.26
C ASN A 99 -0.17 -11.41 -14.85
N SER A 100 -0.87 -11.69 -13.76
CA SER A 100 -1.87 -10.82 -13.14
C SER A 100 -1.57 -10.69 -11.64
N ILE A 101 -1.95 -9.56 -11.06
CA ILE A 101 -2.00 -9.37 -9.61
C ILE A 101 -3.39 -9.78 -9.17
N VAL A 102 -3.46 -10.73 -8.23
CA VAL A 102 -4.71 -11.18 -7.61
C VAL A 102 -4.77 -10.60 -6.20
N LEU A 103 -5.79 -9.79 -5.96
CA LEU A 103 -6.16 -9.25 -4.65
C LEU A 103 -7.33 -10.07 -4.10
N THR A 104 -7.06 -10.91 -3.11
CA THR A 104 -8.10 -11.74 -2.47
C THR A 104 -8.63 -11.06 -1.22
N ILE A 105 -9.91 -10.72 -1.19
CA ILE A 105 -10.59 -10.21 -0.01
C ILE A 105 -11.05 -11.39 0.85
N GLU A 106 -10.44 -11.56 2.02
CA GLU A 106 -10.73 -12.64 2.94
C GLU A 106 -11.89 -12.28 3.87
N GLU A 107 -12.87 -13.18 3.97
CA GLU A 107 -14.01 -13.12 4.89
C GLU A 107 -14.76 -11.77 4.85
N PRO A 108 -15.23 -11.32 3.67
CA PRO A 108 -16.03 -10.11 3.60
C PRO A 108 -17.36 -10.33 4.35
N LYS A 109 -17.61 -9.55 5.40
CA LYS A 109 -18.85 -9.66 6.22
C LYS A 109 -20.12 -9.42 5.41
N THR A 110 -20.04 -8.56 4.40
CA THR A 110 -21.14 -8.25 3.48
C THR A 110 -20.76 -8.65 2.06
N ARG A 111 -20.65 -9.95 1.81
CA ARG A 111 -20.22 -10.52 0.53
C ARG A 111 -21.15 -10.13 -0.62
N GLU A 112 -22.44 -10.06 -0.37
CA GLU A 112 -23.47 -9.72 -1.36
C GLU A 112 -23.28 -8.28 -1.85
N LYS A 113 -22.89 -7.36 -0.96
CA LYS A 113 -22.55 -5.98 -1.34
C LYS A 113 -21.30 -5.93 -2.21
N LEU A 114 -20.27 -6.70 -1.84
CA LEU A 114 -19.01 -6.78 -2.59
C LEU A 114 -19.22 -7.33 -4.01
N ILE A 115 -19.99 -8.40 -4.15
CA ILE A 115 -20.30 -8.99 -5.47
C ILE A 115 -21.24 -8.03 -6.22
N GLY A 116 -22.28 -7.54 -5.55
CA GLY A 116 -23.34 -6.74 -6.15
C GLY A 116 -24.23 -7.54 -7.09
N LYS A 117 -25.25 -6.87 -7.65
CA LYS A 117 -26.21 -7.50 -8.58
C LYS A 117 -25.47 -8.03 -9.81
N HIS A 118 -25.53 -9.35 -10.04
CA HIS A 118 -24.83 -10.06 -11.12
C HIS A 118 -23.31 -9.80 -11.19
N GLY A 119 -22.64 -9.56 -10.04
CA GLY A 119 -21.19 -9.33 -10.01
C GLY A 119 -20.78 -7.92 -10.47
N LYS A 120 -21.71 -6.98 -10.59
CA LYS A 120 -21.40 -5.62 -11.07
C LYS A 120 -20.42 -4.88 -10.16
N THR A 121 -20.59 -4.96 -8.84
CA THR A 121 -19.76 -4.19 -7.89
C THR A 121 -18.30 -4.66 -7.95
N ILE A 122 -18.05 -5.97 -7.89
CA ILE A 122 -16.69 -6.50 -7.93
C ILE A 122 -16.01 -6.18 -9.27
N ARG A 123 -16.73 -6.30 -10.40
CA ARG A 123 -16.21 -5.92 -11.73
C ARG A 123 -15.90 -4.43 -11.85
N SER A 124 -16.74 -3.57 -11.26
CA SER A 124 -16.47 -2.13 -11.21
C SER A 124 -15.23 -1.81 -10.38
N LEU A 125 -15.05 -2.48 -9.23
CA LEU A 125 -13.83 -2.35 -8.42
C LEU A 125 -12.59 -2.81 -9.20
N GLU A 126 -12.66 -3.95 -9.88
CA GLU A 126 -11.57 -4.46 -10.73
C GLU A 126 -11.22 -3.45 -11.82
N TYR A 127 -12.20 -2.88 -12.51
CA TYR A 127 -11.99 -1.86 -13.53
C TYR A 127 -11.27 -0.63 -12.96
N LEU A 128 -11.74 -0.10 -11.82
CA LEU A 128 -11.14 1.06 -11.17
C LEU A 128 -9.72 0.78 -10.69
N MET A 129 -9.48 -0.38 -10.11
CA MET A 129 -8.15 -0.81 -9.68
C MET A 129 -7.18 -0.95 -10.85
N ASN A 130 -7.63 -1.47 -11.99
CA ASN A 130 -6.83 -1.49 -13.21
C ASN A 130 -6.51 -0.09 -13.73
N LYS A 131 -7.45 0.86 -13.68
CA LYS A 131 -7.18 2.26 -14.03
C LYS A 131 -6.16 2.91 -13.10
N ILE A 132 -6.23 2.63 -11.80
CA ILE A 132 -5.25 3.08 -10.81
C ILE A 132 -3.87 2.47 -11.11
N ALA A 133 -3.81 1.18 -11.37
CA ALA A 133 -2.57 0.47 -11.71
C ALA A 133 -1.89 1.08 -12.95
N GLN A 134 -2.67 1.30 -14.02
CA GLN A 134 -2.19 1.91 -15.27
C GLN A 134 -1.65 3.34 -15.05
N SER A 135 -2.36 4.18 -14.28
CA SER A 135 -1.93 5.56 -13.96
C SER A 135 -0.62 5.62 -13.16
N ASN A 136 -0.21 4.49 -12.58
CA ASN A 136 1.00 4.36 -11.77
C ASN A 136 2.03 3.39 -12.39
N TYR A 137 1.91 3.11 -13.70
CA TYR A 137 2.85 2.27 -14.47
C TYR A 137 3.01 0.84 -13.94
N ILE A 138 1.99 0.31 -13.26
CA ILE A 138 1.94 -1.09 -12.86
C ILE A 138 1.50 -1.91 -14.07
N LYS A 139 2.36 -2.83 -14.53
CA LYS A 139 2.21 -3.55 -15.81
C LYS A 139 1.29 -4.79 -15.76
N TYR A 140 0.76 -5.10 -14.58
CA TYR A 140 -0.06 -6.29 -14.37
C TYR A 140 -1.54 -5.93 -14.37
N ASN A 141 -2.36 -6.80 -14.93
CA ASN A 141 -3.81 -6.72 -14.75
C ASN A 141 -4.16 -7.07 -13.30
N ILE A 142 -5.08 -6.32 -12.72
CA ILE A 142 -5.60 -6.56 -11.38
C ILE A 142 -6.87 -7.41 -11.49
N ILE A 143 -6.92 -8.50 -10.72
CA ILE A 143 -8.09 -9.36 -10.54
C ILE A 143 -8.46 -9.30 -9.06
N ILE A 144 -9.74 -9.14 -8.75
CA ILE A 144 -10.24 -9.15 -7.38
C ILE A 144 -11.04 -10.42 -7.17
N THR A 145 -10.65 -11.19 -6.17
CA THR A 145 -11.39 -12.37 -5.73
C THR A 145 -11.86 -12.20 -4.30
N ASN A 146 -12.81 -13.02 -3.90
CA ASN A 146 -13.25 -13.09 -2.52
C ASN A 146 -13.18 -14.54 -2.05
N GLU A 147 -12.66 -14.77 -0.85
CA GLU A 147 -12.59 -16.10 -0.25
C GLU A 147 -13.32 -16.10 1.09
N CYS A 148 -14.14 -17.13 1.30
CA CYS A 148 -14.72 -17.44 2.61
C CYS A 148 -14.13 -18.77 3.04
N ARG A 149 -13.49 -18.83 4.22
CA ARG A 149 -13.16 -20.13 4.81
C ARG A 149 -14.47 -20.88 5.02
N LYS A 150 -14.59 -22.07 4.42
CA LYS A 150 -15.65 -22.99 4.84
C LYS A 150 -15.34 -23.34 6.29
N SER A 151 -16.21 -22.94 7.21
CA SER A 151 -16.18 -23.49 8.56
C SER A 151 -16.26 -25.01 8.42
N VAL A 152 -15.21 -25.71 8.84
CA VAL A 152 -15.20 -27.18 8.95
C VAL A 152 -16.11 -27.56 10.12
N LEU A 153 -17.42 -27.51 9.91
CA LEU A 153 -18.50 -28.02 10.79
C LEU A 153 -19.72 -28.20 9.86
N ALA A 154 -20.31 -29.37 9.66
CA ALA A 154 -20.57 -30.42 10.61
C ALA A 154 -20.27 -31.82 10.03
N SER A 155 -19.28 -32.48 10.62
CA SER A 155 -19.35 -33.91 10.89
C SER A 155 -20.40 -34.14 11.97
N LYS A 156 -21.51 -34.76 11.60
CA LYS A 156 -22.34 -35.62 12.46
C LYS A 156 -22.82 -36.78 11.62
#